data_AF-A0A845ZQU7-F1
#
_entry.id   AF-A0A845ZQU7-F1
#
_cell.length_a   1.000
_cell.length_b   1.000
_cell.length_c   1.000
_cell.angle_alpha   90.00
_cell.angle_beta   90.00
_cell.angle_gamma   90.00
#
_symmetry.space_group_name_H-M   'P 1'
#
loop_
_entity.id
_entity.type
_entity.pdbx_description
1 polymer ?
#
loop_
_entity_poly.entity_id
_entity_poly.type
_entity_poly.pdbx_seq_one_letter_code
_entity_poly.pdbx_strand_id
1 'polypeptide(L)' 'SVYLSNRVVVMAARPGRVVADITIDEPLPRKEQFRTSLVYTKYCRKVAEQLSKGMNYE' A
#
# COMPACT_ATOMS: atom_id res chain seq x y z
N SER A 1 -2.28 -5.63 -5.68
CA SER A 1 -1.14 -4.99 -6.39
C SER A 1 -1.36 -3.48 -6.41
N VAL A 2 -0.39 -2.68 -5.95
CA VAL A 2 -0.48 -1.20 -5.96
C VAL A 2 -0.85 -0.68 -7.34
N TYR A 3 -0.34 -1.28 -8.41
CA TYR A 3 -0.47 -0.82 -9.80
C TYR A 3 -1.92 -0.64 -10.25
N LEU A 4 -2.83 -1.52 -9.83
CA LEU A 4 -4.24 -1.48 -10.23
C LEU A 4 -5.15 -0.86 -9.16
N SER A 5 -4.62 -0.52 -7.99
CA SER A 5 -5.44 -0.11 -6.85
C SER A 5 -5.47 1.42 -6.72
N ASN A 6 -6.65 2.02 -6.54
CA ASN A 6 -6.78 3.41 -6.08
C ASN A 6 -6.56 3.54 -4.57
N ARG A 7 -6.76 2.45 -3.82
CA ARG A 7 -6.65 2.39 -2.37
C ARG A 7 -6.10 1.05 -1.93
N VAL A 8 -5.24 1.05 -0.92
CA VAL A 8 -4.72 -0.16 -0.27
C VAL A 8 -5.00 -0.05 1.22
N VAL A 9 -5.85 -0.95 1.72
CA VAL A 9 -6.13 -1.08 3.15
C VAL A 9 -5.24 -2.18 3.73
N VAL A 10 -4.56 -1.88 4.82
CA VAL A 10 -3.71 -2.83 5.54
C VAL A 10 -4.39 -3.22 6.85
N MET A 11 -4.46 -4.52 7.09
CA MET A 11 -5.11 -5.12 8.26
C MET A 11 -4.03 -5.71 9.18
N ALA A 12 -4.12 -5.45 10.49
CA ALA A 12 -3.36 -6.21 11.48
C ALA A 12 -4.02 -7.56 11.76
N ALA A 13 -3.20 -8.52 12.17
CA ALA A 13 -3.71 -9.79 12.68
C ALA A 13 -4.24 -9.59 14.11
N ARG A 14 -5.36 -10.27 14.43
CA ARG A 14 -5.89 -10.61 15.77
C ARG A 14 -5.63 -9.58 16.91
N PRO A 15 -6.64 -8.81 17.33
CA PRO A 15 -7.96 -8.66 16.70
C PRO A 15 -7.81 -7.97 15.33
N GLY A 16 -8.55 -8.47 14.33
CA GLY A 16 -8.51 -7.94 12.97
C GLY A 16 -8.96 -6.48 12.95
N ARG A 17 -8.04 -5.58 12.62
CA ARG A 17 -8.31 -4.13 12.56
C ARG A 17 -7.57 -3.48 11.40
N VAL A 18 -8.15 -2.42 10.87
CA VAL A 18 -7.46 -1.57 9.88
C VAL A 18 -6.33 -0.82 10.60
N VAL A 19 -5.10 -0.99 10.12
CA VAL A 19 -3.94 -0.25 10.63
C VAL A 19 -3.47 0.84 9.67
N ALA A 20 -3.81 0.73 8.39
CA ALA A 20 -3.56 1.80 7.45
C ALA A 20 -4.57 1.79 6.31
N ASP A 21 -4.83 2.98 5.81
CA ASP A 21 -5.60 3.23 4.62
C ASP A 21 -4.76 4.14 3.70
N ILE A 22 -4.27 3.57 2.61
CA ILE A 22 -3.32 4.21 1.71
C ILE A 22 -4.02 4.53 0.40
N THR A 23 -4.27 5.81 0.17
CA THR A 23 -4.71 6.31 -1.15
C THR A 23 -3.53 6.32 -2.11
N ILE A 24 -3.75 5.83 -3.32
CA ILE A 24 -2.77 5.85 -4.41
C ILE A 24 -3.19 6.96 -5.37
N ASP A 25 -2.64 8.15 -5.14
CA ASP A 25 -2.92 9.37 -5.89
C ASP A 25 -2.13 9.41 -7.19
N GLU A 26 -2.48 8.49 -8.10
CA GLU A 26 -1.89 8.38 -9.42
C GLU A 26 -3.00 8.23 -10.46
N PRO A 27 -3.09 9.15 -11.45
CA PRO A 27 -4.15 9.19 -12.43
C PRO A 27 -4.29 7.88 -13.21
N LEU A 28 -5.54 7.56 -13.57
CA LEU A 28 -5.84 6.48 -14.51
C LEU A 28 -5.93 7.03 -15.94
N PRO A 29 -5.53 6.26 -16.97
CA PRO A 29 -4.96 4.91 -16.89
C PRO A 29 -3.49 4.92 -16.47
N ARG A 30 -3.10 4.00 -15.56
CA ARG A 30 -1.69 3.82 -15.20
C ARG A 30 -0.96 3.17 -16.37
N LYS A 31 0.15 3.77 -16.78
CA LYS A 31 1.02 3.25 -17.83
C LYS A 31 2.13 2.41 -17.22
N GLU A 32 2.79 1.60 -18.05
CA GLU A 32 3.87 0.72 -17.61
C GLU A 32 5.01 1.48 -16.90
N GLN A 33 5.32 2.71 -17.32
CA GLN A 33 6.33 3.56 -16.68
C GLN A 33 6.05 3.81 -15.19
N PHE A 34 4.78 3.76 -14.77
CA PHE A 34 4.45 3.88 -13.36
C PHE A 34 5.06 2.72 -12.56
N ARG A 35 5.00 1.48 -13.09
CA ARG A 35 5.46 0.27 -12.39
C ARG A 35 6.95 0.29 -12.05
N THR A 36 7.75 0.99 -12.85
CA THR A 36 9.20 1.15 -12.66
C THR A 36 9.56 2.50 -12.00
N SER A 37 8.57 3.36 -11.77
CA SER A 37 8.79 4.66 -11.16
C SER A 37 9.17 4.57 -9.69
N LEU A 38 9.91 5.58 -9.21
CA LEU A 38 10.18 5.76 -7.79
C LEU A 38 8.88 5.95 -6.98
N VAL A 39 7.83 6.50 -7.58
CA VAL A 39 6.55 6.74 -6.89
C VAL A 39 5.85 5.42 -6.58
N TYR A 40 5.81 4.48 -7.53
CA TYR A 40 5.29 3.14 -7.28
C TYR A 40 6.07 2.42 -6.18
N THR A 41 7.40 2.47 -6.23
CA THR A 41 8.25 1.88 -5.19
C THR A 41 8.00 2.50 -3.81
N LYS A 42 7.76 3.81 -3.73
CA LYS A 42 7.38 4.49 -2.48
C LYS A 42 6.05 3.94 -1.92
N TYR A 43 5.04 3.75 -2.77
CA TYR A 43 3.78 3.15 -2.33
C TYR A 43 3.94 1.72 -1.84
N CYS A 44 4.69 0.89 -2.57
CA CYS A 44 5.00 -0.48 -2.16
C CYS A 44 5.71 -0.51 -0.79
N ARG A 45 6.73 0.34 -0.60
CA ARG A 45 7.44 0.45 0.67
C ARG A 45 6.50 0.89 1.81
N LYS A 46 5.64 1.89 1.56
CA LYS A 46 4.66 2.34 2.56
C LYS A 46 3.72 1.19 2.98
N VAL A 47 3.20 0.42 2.02
CA VAL A 47 2.36 -0.76 2.33
C VAL A 47 3.12 -1.78 3.16
N ALA A 48 4.36 -2.11 2.78
CA ALA A 48 5.19 -3.08 3.51
C ALA A 48 5.50 -2.62 4.95
N GLU A 49 5.80 -1.34 5.15
CA GLU A 49 6.02 -0.76 6.48
C GLU A 49 4.78 -0.88 7.38
N GLN A 50 3.59 -0.58 6.84
CA GLN A 50 2.34 -0.70 7.59
C GLN A 50 2.01 -2.17 7.91
N LEU A 51 2.31 -3.08 6.98
CA LEU A 51 2.14 -4.51 7.21
C LEU A 51 3.05 -4.98 8.35
N SER A 52 4.32 -4.61 8.34
CA SER A 52 5.27 -4.94 9.42
C SER A 52 4.82 -4.37 10.77
N LYS A 53 4.32 -3.12 10.81
CA LYS A 53 3.75 -2.53 12.02
C LYS A 53 2.52 -3.28 12.53
N GLY A 54 1.65 -3.74 11.63
CA GLY A 54 0.46 -4.53 11.98
C GLY A 54 0.78 -5.94 12.48
N MET A 55 1.96 -6.49 12.14
CA MET A 55 2.43 -7.78 12.62
C MET A 55 3.13 -7.71 13.98
N ASN A 56 3.82 -6.60 14.26
CA ASN A 56 4.60 -6.38 15.48
C ASN A 56 3.80 -5.66 16.60
N TYR A 57 2.50 -5.49 16.43
CA TYR A 57 1.67 -4.86 17.45
C TYR A 57 1.32 -5.92 18.51
N GLU A 58 1.97 -5.86 19.67
CA GLU A 58 1.56 -6.55 20.90
C GLU A 58 0.21 -6.03 21.41
#